data_AF-A0A9X9MLL0-F1
#
_entry.id   AF-A0A9X9MLL0-F1
#
_cell.length_a   1.000
_cell.length_b   1.000
_cell.length_c   1.000
_cell.angle_alpha   90.00
_cell.angle_beta   90.00
_cell.angle_gamma   90.00
#
_symmetry.space_group_name_H-M   'P 1'
#
loop_
_entity.id
_entity.type
_entity.pdbx_description
1 polymer ?
#
loop_
_entity_poly.entity_id
_entity_poly.type
_entity_poly.pdbx_seq_one_letter_code
_entity_poly.pdbx_strand_id
1 'polypeptide(L)'
;MIQEKGNRLSSKKYRSKEHGLNLKQDVDYTGRYVYPNDAEEIKEHKWFRDIQWDYLHMMVPPTIPEISSTDDTRYFDEEDSISDFSESTGQVLYTQEEISNALKPFNHDIQMLVTGYISFPYDSARLKDIEREIDQFFLPTEQKHYLKAVVKLFGRREKKRPRDKLLRDKVIGPKVLEVRKNYAFLGYTYRRFRPCKNNRRGILRQDCNLLGNSRTNIWHRSRLSFN
;
A
#
# COMPACT_ATOMS: atom_id res chain seq x y z
N MET A 1 23.30 -6.35 -9.65
CA MET A 1 24.00 -7.57 -9.18
C MET A 1 23.40 -7.99 -7.86
N ILE A 2 22.61 -9.08 -7.83
CA ILE A 2 22.19 -9.71 -6.57
C ILE A 2 23.24 -10.80 -6.31
N GLN A 3 24.00 -10.69 -5.22
CA GLN A 3 25.04 -11.67 -4.89
C GLN A 3 24.44 -13.07 -4.70
N GLU A 4 25.21 -14.10 -5.07
CA GLU A 4 24.83 -15.50 -4.90
C GLU A 4 24.41 -15.80 -3.45
N LYS A 5 23.43 -16.71 -3.28
CA LYS A 5 22.77 -16.97 -1.99
C LYS A 5 23.75 -17.34 -0.87
N GLY A 6 24.86 -17.99 -1.20
CA GLY A 6 25.90 -18.40 -0.24
C GLY A 6 26.62 -17.24 0.45
N ASN A 7 26.69 -16.07 -0.20
CA ASN A 7 27.41 -14.89 0.29
C ASN A 7 26.48 -13.88 1.00
N ARG A 8 25.20 -14.22 1.19
CA ARG A 8 24.23 -13.33 1.83
C ARG A 8 24.47 -13.26 3.34
N LEU A 9 24.79 -12.07 3.86
CA LEU A 9 24.85 -11.77 5.29
C LEU A 9 23.49 -12.07 5.95
N SER A 10 23.37 -13.20 6.65
CA SER A 10 22.15 -13.72 7.28
C SER A 10 22.52 -14.91 8.16
N SER A 11 21.71 -15.27 9.15
CA SER A 11 22.02 -16.43 9.99
C SER A 11 22.35 -17.68 9.19
N LYS A 12 23.40 -18.41 9.59
CA LYS A 12 23.76 -19.71 9.01
C LYS A 12 22.58 -20.68 8.92
N LYS A 13 21.60 -20.58 9.83
CA LYS A 13 20.37 -21.39 9.83
C LYS A 13 19.51 -21.18 8.58
N TYR A 14 19.51 -19.99 7.98
CA TYR A 14 18.82 -19.71 6.73
C TYR A 14 19.55 -20.23 5.48
N ARG A 15 20.86 -20.54 5.58
CA ARG A 15 21.65 -21.08 4.48
C ARG A 15 21.50 -22.60 4.34
N SER A 16 21.34 -23.32 5.46
CA SER A 16 21.38 -24.80 5.50
C SER A 16 20.11 -25.51 5.04
N LYS A 17 18.99 -24.82 4.82
CA LYS A 17 17.69 -25.45 4.50
C LYS A 17 17.53 -25.89 3.02
N GLU A 18 18.58 -25.81 2.21
CA GLU A 18 18.55 -26.12 0.77
C GLU A 18 18.38 -27.62 0.43
N HIS A 19 18.50 -28.56 1.39
CA HIS A 19 18.54 -30.01 1.07
C HIS A 19 17.44 -30.87 1.71
N GLY A 20 16.42 -30.26 2.33
CA GLY A 20 15.34 -31.01 2.98
C GLY A 20 13.98 -30.71 2.37
N LEU A 21 13.42 -31.67 1.63
CA LEU A 21 12.00 -31.68 1.22
C LEU A 21 11.11 -31.73 2.46
N ASN A 22 10.84 -30.60 3.12
CA ASN A 22 9.75 -30.49 4.09
C ASN A 22 9.27 -29.04 4.24
N LEU A 23 8.29 -28.69 3.42
CA LEU A 23 7.59 -27.40 3.42
C LEU A 23 6.51 -27.35 4.52
N LYS A 24 6.83 -27.75 5.75
CA LYS A 24 5.89 -27.65 6.88
C LYS A 24 6.56 -26.96 8.06
N GLN A 25 6.10 -25.72 8.25
CA GLN A 25 6.24 -24.86 9.44
C GLN A 25 7.66 -24.33 9.70
N ASP A 26 7.96 -23.21 9.06
CA ASP A 26 9.05 -22.29 9.44
C ASP A 26 8.63 -21.45 10.65
N VAL A 27 8.26 -22.15 11.71
CA VAL A 27 7.69 -21.58 12.91
C VAL A 27 8.33 -22.32 14.06
N ASP A 28 9.12 -21.63 14.88
CA ASP A 28 9.53 -22.21 16.16
C ASP A 28 8.27 -22.68 16.91
N TYR A 29 8.38 -23.62 17.86
CA TYR A 29 7.26 -24.07 18.72
C TYR A 29 6.51 -22.92 19.46
N THR A 30 7.05 -21.69 19.38
CA THR A 30 6.50 -20.44 19.90
C THR A 30 5.85 -19.52 18.85
N GLY A 31 5.74 -19.91 17.58
CA GLY A 31 5.11 -19.05 16.56
C GLY A 31 6.07 -18.11 15.82
N ARG A 32 7.39 -18.19 16.03
CA ARG A 32 8.35 -17.18 15.57
C ARG A 32 8.94 -17.51 14.20
N TYR A 33 9.00 -16.48 13.34
CA TYR A 33 9.54 -16.54 11.98
C TYR A 33 11.03 -16.14 11.90
N VAL A 34 11.58 -15.61 12.99
CA VAL A 34 12.94 -15.08 13.05
C VAL A 34 13.71 -15.90 14.07
N TYR A 35 14.83 -16.51 13.65
CA TYR A 35 15.67 -17.25 14.57
C TYR A 35 16.30 -16.32 15.62
N PRO A 36 16.52 -16.79 16.85
CA PRO A 36 17.34 -16.08 17.82
C PRO A 36 18.71 -15.75 17.21
N ASN A 37 19.19 -14.52 17.44
CA ASN A 37 20.48 -14.01 16.98
C ASN A 37 20.66 -14.00 15.44
N ASP A 38 19.57 -13.91 14.68
CA ASP A 38 19.63 -13.94 13.21
C ASP A 38 20.51 -12.82 12.60
N ALA A 39 20.47 -11.64 13.21
CA ALA A 39 21.16 -10.46 12.70
C ALA A 39 22.65 -10.35 13.12
N GLU A 40 23.24 -11.33 13.80
CA GLU A 40 24.63 -11.22 14.30
C GLU A 40 25.65 -11.00 13.17
N GLU A 41 25.56 -11.75 12.07
CA GLU A 41 26.48 -11.58 10.93
C GLU A 41 26.40 -10.17 10.31
N ILE A 42 25.23 -9.53 10.36
CA ILE A 42 25.04 -8.15 9.90
C ILE A 42 25.67 -7.20 10.91
N LYS A 43 25.44 -7.40 12.22
CA LYS A 43 25.98 -6.56 13.28
C LYS A 43 27.52 -6.58 13.33
N GLU A 44 28.13 -7.72 13.04
CA GLU A 44 29.59 -7.93 13.05
C GLU A 44 30.29 -7.50 11.75
N HIS A 45 29.53 -7.15 10.71
CA HIS A 45 30.10 -6.81 9.41
C HIS A 45 30.95 -5.52 9.49
N LYS A 46 32.08 -5.51 8.76
CA LYS A 46 33.07 -4.40 8.79
C LYS A 46 32.46 -3.02 8.49
N TRP A 47 31.41 -2.97 7.67
CA TRP A 47 30.69 -1.73 7.37
C TRP A 47 30.04 -1.10 8.60
N PHE A 48 29.65 -1.91 9.59
CA PHE A 48 28.97 -1.50 10.81
C PHE A 48 29.86 -1.48 12.04
N ARG A 49 31.19 -1.54 11.89
CA ARG A 49 32.15 -1.68 12.99
C ARG A 49 31.98 -0.63 14.10
N ASP A 50 31.61 0.59 13.74
CA ASP A 50 31.49 1.72 14.66
C ASP A 50 30.06 1.90 15.19
N ILE A 51 29.11 1.05 14.77
CA ILE A 51 27.73 1.12 15.23
C ILE A 51 27.58 0.43 16.58
N GLN A 52 27.22 1.21 17.59
CA GLN A 52 26.87 0.70 18.92
C GLN A 52 25.41 0.21 18.92
N TRP A 53 25.20 -1.03 18.47
CA TRP A 53 23.86 -1.61 18.29
C TRP A 53 22.96 -1.57 19.54
N ASP A 54 23.53 -1.71 20.73
CA ASP A 54 22.78 -1.70 21.99
C ASP A 54 22.22 -0.31 22.32
N TYR A 55 22.91 0.75 21.91
CA TYR A 55 22.56 2.14 22.19
C TYR A 55 21.99 2.88 20.98
N LEU A 56 21.94 2.24 19.80
CA LEU A 56 21.47 2.86 18.56
C LEU A 56 20.09 3.52 18.69
N HIS A 57 19.19 2.92 19.48
CA HIS A 57 17.85 3.44 19.73
C HIS A 57 17.80 4.68 20.65
N MET A 58 18.91 4.99 21.31
CA MET A 58 19.09 6.16 22.20
C MET A 58 19.97 7.24 21.56
N MET A 59 20.65 6.93 20.45
CA MET A 59 21.49 7.88 19.75
C MET A 59 20.63 8.93 19.04
N VAL A 60 21.13 10.17 19.01
CA VAL A 60 20.50 11.24 18.25
C VAL A 60 20.62 10.90 16.75
N PRO A 61 19.51 10.86 16.00
CA PRO A 61 19.58 10.60 14.57
C PRO A 61 20.29 11.76 13.85
N PRO A 62 21.02 11.48 12.75
CA PRO A 62 21.80 12.50 12.05
C PRO A 62 20.92 13.59 11.41
N THR A 63 19.70 13.25 11.03
CA THR A 63 18.71 14.18 10.49
C THR A 63 17.44 14.11 11.33
N ILE A 64 17.04 15.26 11.88
CA ILE A 64 15.79 15.41 12.63
C ILE A 64 14.86 16.26 11.78
N PRO A 65 13.72 15.72 11.30
CA PRO A 65 12.75 16.51 10.53
C PRO A 65 12.12 17.59 11.42
N GLU A 66 11.97 18.79 10.87
CA GLU A 66 11.27 19.89 11.52
C GLU A 66 9.77 19.68 11.36
N ILE A 67 9.13 19.17 12.42
CA ILE A 67 7.68 18.95 12.48
C ILE A 67 7.03 20.00 13.38
N SER A 68 5.99 20.64 12.86
CA SER A 68 5.21 21.66 13.57
C SER A 68 4.01 21.08 14.32
N SER A 69 3.44 19.98 13.82
CA SER A 69 2.25 19.31 14.35
C SER A 69 2.30 17.81 14.03
N THR A 70 1.44 17.02 14.69
CA THR A 70 1.21 15.61 14.33
C THR A 70 0.65 15.44 12.92
N ASP A 71 0.01 16.47 12.40
CA ASP A 71 -0.61 16.50 11.07
C ASP A 71 0.26 17.26 10.06
N ASP A 72 1.55 17.49 10.36
CA ASP A 72 2.46 18.19 9.45
C ASP A 72 2.80 17.32 8.22
N THR A 73 2.42 17.79 7.04
CA THR A 73 2.59 17.06 5.78
C THR A 73 3.79 17.53 4.93
N ARG A 74 4.69 18.37 5.46
CA ARG A 74 5.80 18.98 4.70
C ARG A 74 6.75 17.98 4.02
N TYR A 75 6.96 16.82 4.63
CA TYR A 75 7.85 15.77 4.12
C TYR A 75 7.12 14.68 3.29
N PHE A 76 5.85 14.91 2.97
CA PHE A 76 5.09 14.08 2.04
C PHE A 76 5.17 14.69 0.65
N ASP A 77 5.27 13.85 -0.37
CA ASP A 77 5.12 14.32 -1.75
C ASP A 77 3.71 14.91 -1.95
N GLU A 78 3.59 15.98 -2.74
CA GLU A 78 2.29 16.45 -3.22
C GLU A 78 1.72 15.35 -4.14
N GLU A 79 1.00 14.39 -3.57
CA GLU A 79 0.35 13.34 -4.36
C GLU A 79 -0.69 13.99 -5.27
N ASP A 80 -0.62 13.66 -6.57
CA ASP A 80 -1.71 13.87 -7.52
C ASP A 80 -3.01 13.40 -6.87
N SER A 81 -4.03 14.26 -6.81
CA SER A 81 -5.28 14.02 -6.10
C SER A 81 -5.73 12.57 -6.25
N ILE A 82 -5.88 11.87 -5.11
CA ILE A 82 -6.22 10.46 -5.07
C ILE A 82 -7.45 10.25 -5.95
N SER A 83 -7.25 9.56 -7.08
CA SER A 83 -8.34 9.20 -7.97
C SER A 83 -9.16 8.15 -7.24
N ASP A 84 -10.16 8.61 -6.50
CA ASP A 84 -11.03 7.73 -5.74
C ASP A 84 -11.71 6.77 -6.71
N PHE A 85 -11.34 5.50 -6.59
CA PHE A 85 -11.84 4.40 -7.42
C PHE A 85 -13.37 4.21 -7.30
N SER A 86 -13.99 4.92 -6.35
CA SER A 86 -15.39 4.80 -5.98
C SER A 86 -16.21 6.09 -6.14
N GLU A 87 -15.62 7.21 -6.52
CA GLU A 87 -16.43 8.42 -6.73
C GLU A 87 -17.11 8.36 -8.10
N SER A 88 -18.43 8.22 -8.06
CA SER A 88 -19.33 8.60 -9.14
C SER A 88 -19.40 10.13 -9.31
N THR A 89 -18.34 10.85 -8.96
CA THR A 89 -18.21 12.28 -9.22
C THR A 89 -18.17 12.43 -10.72
N GLY A 90 -19.17 13.12 -11.27
CA GLY A 90 -19.25 13.41 -12.68
C GLY A 90 -17.90 13.90 -13.15
N GLN A 91 -17.35 13.25 -14.18
CA GLN A 91 -16.14 13.73 -14.84
C GLN A 91 -16.31 15.24 -15.02
N VAL A 92 -15.43 16.06 -14.47
CA VAL A 92 -15.40 17.47 -14.83
C VAL A 92 -15.08 17.46 -16.32
N LEU A 93 -16.12 17.60 -17.13
CA LEU A 93 -16.00 17.67 -18.57
C LEU A 93 -15.53 19.09 -18.84
N TYR A 94 -14.22 19.28 -18.86
CA TYR A 94 -13.66 20.54 -19.31
C TYR A 94 -14.18 20.85 -20.70
N THR A 95 -14.61 22.10 -20.88
CA THR A 95 -15.11 22.54 -22.17
C THR A 95 -13.95 22.63 -23.15
N GLN A 96 -14.24 22.43 -24.44
CA GLN A 96 -13.22 22.56 -25.49
C GLN A 96 -12.58 23.96 -25.49
N GLU A 97 -13.31 24.96 -25.01
CA GLU A 97 -12.85 26.34 -24.86
C GLU A 97 -11.78 26.48 -23.78
N GLU A 98 -11.94 25.82 -22.62
CA GLU A 98 -10.94 25.82 -21.55
C GLU A 98 -9.63 25.14 -21.98
N ILE A 99 -9.74 24.01 -22.70
CA ILE A 99 -8.58 23.30 -23.25
C ILE A 99 -7.86 24.18 -24.27
N SER A 100 -8.60 24.82 -25.18
CA SER A 100 -7.99 25.71 -26.17
C SER A 100 -7.36 26.93 -25.51
N ASN A 101 -8.00 27.52 -24.49
CA ASN A 101 -7.45 28.63 -23.72
C ASN A 101 -6.13 28.28 -23.01
N ALA A 102 -6.03 27.10 -22.41
CA ALA A 102 -4.80 26.63 -21.75
C ALA A 102 -3.65 26.40 -22.74
N LEU A 103 -3.97 26.00 -23.98
CA LEU A 103 -2.98 25.68 -25.01
C LEU A 103 -2.61 26.86 -25.93
N LYS A 104 -3.33 27.99 -25.87
CA LYS A 104 -3.05 29.22 -26.63
C LYS A 104 -1.58 29.66 -26.68
N PRO A 105 -0.78 29.54 -25.61
CA PRO A 105 0.63 29.97 -25.64
C PRO A 105 1.55 29.10 -26.51
N PHE A 106 1.12 27.92 -26.97
CA PHE A 106 1.96 26.95 -27.67
C PHE A 106 1.74 26.98 -29.19
N ASN A 107 2.71 26.47 -29.96
CA ASN A 107 2.59 26.30 -31.40
C ASN A 107 1.40 25.39 -31.76
N HIS A 108 0.78 25.64 -32.91
CA HIS A 108 -0.39 24.89 -33.38
C HIS A 108 -0.16 23.37 -33.39
N ASP A 109 1.03 22.91 -33.80
CA ASP A 109 1.38 21.49 -33.81
C ASP A 109 1.33 20.86 -32.41
N ILE A 110 1.83 21.57 -31.40
CA ILE A 110 1.78 21.12 -30.00
C ILE A 110 0.34 21.13 -29.49
N GLN A 111 -0.46 22.16 -29.84
CA GLN A 111 -1.88 22.21 -29.49
C GLN A 111 -2.63 21.00 -30.06
N MET A 112 -2.37 20.64 -31.32
CA MET A 112 -2.97 19.48 -31.99
C MET A 112 -2.56 18.15 -31.33
N LEU A 113 -1.28 17.99 -30.98
CA LEU A 113 -0.81 16.79 -30.29
C LEU A 113 -1.46 16.64 -28.90
N VAL A 114 -1.47 17.72 -28.10
CA VAL A 114 -1.99 17.68 -26.72
C VAL A 114 -3.51 17.51 -26.70
N THR A 115 -4.24 18.17 -27.60
CA THR A 115 -5.68 17.90 -27.77
C THR A 115 -5.95 16.45 -28.18
N GLY A 116 -5.08 15.87 -29.02
CA GLY A 116 -5.06 14.44 -29.31
C GLY A 116 -4.90 13.58 -28.06
N TYR A 117 -3.91 13.88 -27.20
CA TYR A 117 -3.70 13.14 -25.95
C TYR A 117 -4.88 13.23 -24.98
N ILE A 118 -5.52 14.39 -24.88
CA ILE A 118 -6.67 14.63 -23.99
C ILE A 118 -7.93 13.92 -24.49
N SER A 119 -8.12 13.84 -25.81
CA SER A 119 -9.32 13.28 -26.43
C SER A 119 -9.51 11.78 -26.17
N PHE A 120 -8.42 11.04 -25.96
CA PHE A 120 -8.46 9.61 -25.70
C PHE A 120 -8.18 9.28 -24.23
N PRO A 121 -8.87 8.29 -23.66
CA PRO A 121 -8.55 7.86 -22.32
C PRO A 121 -7.13 7.28 -22.26
N TYR A 122 -6.40 7.62 -21.21
CA TYR A 122 -5.04 7.13 -20.98
C TYR A 122 -4.98 6.20 -19.76
N ASP A 123 -4.18 5.16 -19.88
CA ASP A 123 -3.73 4.35 -18.76
C ASP A 123 -2.38 4.88 -18.22
N SER A 124 -1.90 4.36 -17.08
CA SER A 124 -0.62 4.79 -16.50
C SER A 124 0.57 4.56 -17.44
N ALA A 125 0.57 3.49 -18.24
CA ALA A 125 1.61 3.25 -19.24
C ALA A 125 1.57 4.30 -20.36
N ARG A 126 0.38 4.56 -20.91
CA ARG A 126 0.18 5.55 -21.98
C ARG A 126 0.51 6.97 -21.51
N LEU A 127 0.20 7.31 -20.26
CA LEU A 127 0.57 8.60 -19.68
C LEU A 127 2.09 8.77 -19.63
N LYS A 128 2.84 7.74 -19.23
CA LYS A 128 4.31 7.77 -19.22
C LYS A 128 4.88 7.88 -20.63
N ASP A 129 4.26 7.24 -21.62
CA ASP A 129 4.66 7.37 -23.02
C ASP A 129 4.46 8.80 -23.52
N ILE A 130 3.32 9.43 -23.18
CA ILE A 130 3.05 10.85 -23.49
C ILE A 130 4.04 11.77 -22.79
N GLU A 131 4.33 11.56 -21.50
CA GLU A 131 5.31 12.34 -20.75
C GLU A 131 6.70 12.26 -21.39
N ARG A 132 7.11 11.06 -21.85
CA ARG A 132 8.37 10.84 -22.57
C ARG A 132 8.39 11.55 -23.92
N GLU A 133 7.27 11.59 -24.63
CA GLU A 133 7.15 12.30 -25.90
C GLU A 133 7.24 13.82 -25.70
N ILE A 134 6.61 14.36 -24.66
CA ILE A 134 6.73 15.79 -24.28
C ILE A 134 8.18 16.13 -23.90
N ASP A 135 8.89 15.23 -23.22
CA ASP A 135 10.30 15.45 -22.86
C ASP A 135 11.23 15.57 -24.08
N GLN A 136 10.86 14.97 -25.21
CA GLN A 136 11.61 15.06 -26.46
C GLN A 136 11.41 16.39 -27.19
N PHE A 137 10.39 17.17 -26.85
CA PHE A 137 10.16 18.47 -27.49
C PHE A 137 11.30 19.44 -27.22
N PHE A 138 11.61 20.29 -28.21
CA PHE A 138 12.56 21.38 -28.05
C PHE A 138 11.88 22.59 -27.38
N LEU A 139 11.60 22.44 -26.08
CA LEU A 139 10.96 23.46 -25.24
C LEU A 139 11.70 23.61 -23.89
N PRO A 140 11.64 24.78 -23.24
CA PRO A 140 12.06 24.97 -21.86
C PRO A 140 11.41 23.97 -20.90
N THR A 141 12.13 23.59 -19.85
CA THR A 141 11.68 22.61 -18.85
C THR A 141 10.36 23.00 -18.20
N GLU A 142 10.17 24.28 -17.87
CA GLU A 142 8.91 24.81 -17.30
C GLU A 142 7.71 24.57 -18.22
N GLN A 143 7.89 24.80 -19.52
CA GLN A 143 6.85 24.60 -20.53
C GLN A 143 6.51 23.11 -20.69
N LYS A 144 7.51 22.22 -20.61
CA LYS A 144 7.28 20.77 -20.60
C LYS A 144 6.47 20.33 -19.39
N HIS A 145 6.82 20.83 -18.21
CA HIS A 145 6.06 20.55 -16.98
C HIS A 145 4.63 21.07 -17.08
N TYR A 146 4.44 22.27 -17.63
CA TYR A 146 3.10 22.81 -17.88
C TYR A 146 2.28 21.91 -18.81
N LEU A 147 2.84 21.46 -19.93
CA LEU A 147 2.15 20.55 -20.85
C LEU A 147 1.79 19.21 -20.20
N LYS A 148 2.69 18.64 -19.39
CA LYS A 148 2.41 17.43 -18.60
C LYS A 148 1.27 17.65 -17.62
N ALA A 149 1.26 18.78 -16.92
CA ALA A 149 0.18 19.16 -15.99
C ALA A 149 -1.16 19.31 -16.73
N VAL A 150 -1.17 19.97 -17.89
CA VAL A 150 -2.35 20.11 -18.76
C VAL A 150 -2.89 18.74 -19.18
N VAL A 151 -2.04 17.83 -19.67
CA VAL A 151 -2.48 16.47 -20.06
C VAL A 151 -3.08 15.71 -18.88
N LYS A 152 -2.46 15.79 -17.70
CA LYS A 152 -2.96 15.15 -16.48
C LYS A 152 -4.28 15.73 -15.97
N LEU A 153 -4.43 17.05 -16.08
CA LEU A 153 -5.61 17.76 -15.58
C LEU A 153 -6.82 17.55 -16.49
N PHE A 154 -6.64 17.73 -17.80
CA PHE A 154 -7.72 17.72 -18.78
C PHE A 154 -8.03 16.34 -19.34
N GLY A 155 -7.04 15.44 -19.37
CA GLY A 155 -7.24 14.12 -19.97
C GLY A 155 -7.96 13.14 -19.05
N ARG A 156 -8.54 12.10 -19.66
CA ARG A 156 -9.39 11.14 -18.94
C ARG A 156 -8.60 9.88 -18.63
N ARG A 157 -8.56 9.48 -17.37
CA ARG A 157 -7.99 8.18 -16.99
C ARG A 157 -8.90 7.03 -17.44
N GLU A 158 -8.29 6.00 -18.01
CA GLU A 158 -9.01 4.77 -18.36
C GLU A 158 -9.54 4.09 -17.09
N LYS A 159 -10.85 3.80 -17.07
CA LYS A 159 -11.47 3.10 -15.94
C LYS A 159 -11.01 1.64 -15.93
N LYS A 160 -10.25 1.28 -14.90
CA LYS A 160 -9.84 -0.11 -14.67
C LYS A 160 -11.06 -0.98 -14.40
N ARG A 161 -11.12 -2.14 -15.05
CA ARG A 161 -12.20 -3.12 -14.82
C ARG A 161 -12.07 -3.71 -13.41
N PRO A 162 -13.17 -3.90 -12.67
CA PRO A 162 -13.15 -4.60 -11.39
C PRO A 162 -12.43 -5.96 -11.52
N ARG A 163 -11.55 -6.26 -10.54
CA ARG A 163 -10.81 -7.53 -10.50
C ARG A 163 -11.78 -8.71 -10.44
N ASP A 164 -12.80 -8.57 -9.62
CA ASP A 164 -13.88 -9.54 -9.57
C ASP A 164 -14.71 -9.54 -10.85
N LYS A 165 -14.96 -10.73 -11.38
CA LYS A 165 -15.69 -10.94 -12.63
C LYS A 165 -17.17 -10.60 -12.48
N LEU A 166 -17.79 -10.88 -11.34
CA LEU A 166 -19.22 -10.61 -11.13
C LEU A 166 -19.53 -9.11 -11.06
N LEU A 167 -18.59 -8.31 -10.55
CA LEU A 167 -18.69 -6.84 -10.55
C LEU A 167 -18.51 -6.21 -11.93
N ARG A 168 -18.16 -6.97 -12.98
CA ARG A 168 -18.04 -6.44 -14.35
C ARG A 168 -19.39 -6.34 -15.04
N ASP A 169 -20.35 -7.16 -14.62
CA ASP A 169 -21.71 -7.16 -15.18
C ASP A 169 -22.48 -5.93 -14.67
N LYS A 170 -23.07 -5.18 -15.60
CA LYS A 170 -23.83 -3.97 -15.30
C LYS A 170 -25.11 -4.26 -14.50
N VAL A 171 -25.72 -5.43 -14.71
CA VAL A 171 -27.01 -5.80 -14.08
C VAL A 171 -26.79 -6.50 -12.74
N ILE A 172 -25.87 -7.47 -12.69
CA ILE A 172 -25.65 -8.31 -11.51
C ILE A 172 -24.64 -7.67 -10.54
N GLY A 173 -23.70 -6.88 -11.04
CA GLY A 173 -22.63 -6.26 -10.26
C GLY A 173 -23.12 -5.49 -9.01
N PRO A 174 -24.12 -4.60 -9.14
CA PRO A 174 -24.64 -3.86 -7.98
C PRO A 174 -25.18 -4.77 -6.87
N LYS A 175 -25.93 -5.82 -7.24
CA LYS A 175 -26.51 -6.79 -6.28
C LYS A 175 -25.41 -7.59 -5.58
N VAL A 176 -24.41 -8.06 -6.32
CA VAL A 176 -23.28 -8.82 -5.76
C VAL A 176 -22.45 -7.95 -4.81
N LEU A 177 -22.24 -6.68 -5.16
CA LEU A 177 -21.54 -5.73 -4.31
C LEU A 177 -22.29 -5.52 -2.99
N GLU A 178 -23.61 -5.34 -3.05
CA GLU A 178 -24.47 -5.17 -1.88
C GLU A 178 -24.41 -6.39 -0.96
N VAL A 179 -24.56 -7.60 -1.50
CA VAL A 179 -24.40 -8.85 -0.73
C VAL A 179 -23.05 -8.89 -0.04
N ARG A 180 -21.95 -8.60 -0.75
CA ARG A 180 -20.62 -8.61 -0.13
C ARG A 180 -20.48 -7.59 0.98
N LYS A 181 -21.03 -6.39 0.83
CA LYS A 181 -21.04 -5.38 1.90
C LYS A 181 -21.78 -5.90 3.14
N ASN A 182 -22.95 -6.51 2.94
CA ASN A 182 -23.77 -7.03 4.03
C ASN A 182 -23.07 -8.17 4.80
N TYR A 183 -22.28 -9.00 4.12
CA TYR A 183 -21.61 -10.16 4.73
C TYR A 183 -20.11 -9.95 5.05
N ALA A 184 -19.49 -8.83 4.64
CA ALA A 184 -18.04 -8.60 4.79
C ALA A 184 -17.53 -8.72 6.23
N PHE A 185 -18.38 -8.38 7.21
CA PHE A 185 -18.03 -8.38 8.64
C PHE A 185 -18.80 -9.42 9.46
N LEU A 186 -19.58 -10.29 8.81
CA LEU A 186 -20.31 -11.33 9.53
C LEU A 186 -19.31 -12.35 10.11
N GLY A 187 -19.30 -12.48 11.44
CA GLY A 187 -18.36 -13.36 12.15
C GLY A 187 -17.02 -12.72 12.51
N TYR A 188 -16.74 -11.50 12.06
CA TYR A 188 -15.57 -10.75 12.50
C TYR A 188 -15.84 -10.13 13.88
N THR A 189 -15.22 -10.68 14.91
CA THR A 189 -15.09 -10.02 16.21
C THR A 189 -13.64 -9.59 16.37
N TYR A 190 -13.40 -8.28 16.54
CA TYR A 190 -12.06 -7.79 16.87
C TYR A 190 -11.65 -8.37 18.22
N ARG A 191 -10.72 -9.33 18.20
CA ARG A 191 -10.06 -9.82 19.42
C ARG A 191 -8.77 -9.03 19.56
N ARG A 192 -8.78 -8.06 20.49
CA ARG A 192 -7.56 -7.33 20.87
C ARG A 192 -6.51 -8.35 21.29
N PHE A 193 -5.39 -8.39 20.58
CA PHE A 193 -4.26 -9.23 20.94
C PHE A 193 -3.83 -8.85 22.37
N ARG A 194 -3.95 -9.80 23.31
CA ARG A 194 -3.38 -9.67 24.65
C ARG A 194 -2.09 -10.47 24.68
N PRO A 195 -0.91 -9.83 24.60
CA PRO A 195 0.33 -10.55 24.81
C PRO A 195 0.27 -11.16 26.22
N CYS A 196 0.31 -12.49 26.28
CA CYS A 196 0.49 -13.18 27.54
C CYS A 196 1.80 -12.68 28.16
N LYS A 197 1.70 -12.01 29.31
CA LYS A 197 2.87 -11.73 30.13
C LYS A 197 3.41 -13.09 30.55
N ASN A 198 4.52 -13.51 29.94
CA ASN A 198 5.30 -14.65 30.40
C ASN A 198 5.82 -14.35 31.81
N ASN A 199 4.99 -14.58 32.81
CA ASN A 199 5.48 -14.79 34.16
C ASN A 199 6.21 -16.12 34.15
N ARG A 200 7.54 -16.05 34.05
CA ARG A 200 8.43 -17.16 34.35
C ARG A 200 8.28 -17.54 35.83
N ARG A 201 7.25 -18.30 36.19
CA ARG A 201 7.23 -19.14 37.39
C ARG A 201 6.35 -20.36 37.12
N GLY A 202 6.99 -21.52 37.07
CA GLY A 202 6.42 -22.78 37.55
C GLY A 202 5.34 -23.43 36.68
N ILE A 203 5.70 -24.59 36.16
CA ILE A 203 4.84 -25.71 35.78
C ILE A 203 3.53 -25.77 36.60
N LEU A 204 2.39 -25.70 35.91
CA LEU A 204 1.27 -26.63 36.12
C LEU A 204 0.42 -26.65 34.85
N ARG A 205 0.37 -27.80 34.18
CA ARG A 205 -0.74 -28.13 33.28
C ARG A 205 -2.00 -28.15 34.14
N GLN A 206 -2.85 -27.16 33.98
CA GLN A 206 -4.25 -27.27 34.38
C GLN A 206 -5.07 -27.30 33.10
N ASP A 207 -5.57 -28.51 32.82
CA ASP A 207 -6.78 -28.68 32.05
C ASP A 207 -7.85 -27.73 32.59
N CYS A 208 -8.39 -26.87 31.72
CA CYS A 208 -9.57 -26.08 32.03
C CYS A 208 -10.66 -26.37 31.01
N ASN A 209 -11.15 -27.61 31.07
CA ASN A 209 -12.56 -27.83 30.82
C ASN A 209 -13.31 -27.64 32.14
N LEU A 210 -14.33 -26.78 32.06
CA LEU A 210 -15.60 -26.79 32.81
C LEU A 210 -15.75 -25.93 34.09
N LEU A 211 -16.84 -25.15 34.00
CA LEU A 211 -17.68 -24.52 35.02
C LEU A 211 -17.08 -23.44 35.94
N GLY A 212 -17.50 -22.20 35.67
CA GLY A 212 -17.25 -21.05 36.52
C GLY A 212 -18.13 -19.87 36.13
N ASN A 213 -19.37 -19.92 36.58
CA ASN A 213 -20.38 -18.87 36.64
C ASN A 213 -19.79 -17.45 36.65
N SER A 214 -19.95 -16.71 35.56
CA SER A 214 -19.86 -15.25 35.55
C SER A 214 -20.80 -14.75 34.48
N ARG A 215 -21.86 -14.08 34.96
CA ARG A 215 -22.94 -13.47 34.19
C ARG A 215 -22.36 -12.75 32.98
N THR A 216 -22.43 -13.40 31.82
CA THR A 216 -22.24 -12.72 30.56
C THR A 216 -23.47 -11.85 30.36
N ASN A 217 -23.27 -10.53 30.38
CA ASN A 217 -24.18 -9.62 29.70
C ASN A 217 -24.08 -9.96 28.22
N ILE A 218 -24.87 -10.97 27.82
CA ILE A 218 -25.20 -11.27 26.45
C ILE A 218 -26.00 -10.06 26.00
N TRP A 219 -25.34 -9.13 25.32
CA TRP A 219 -26.05 -8.14 24.53
C TRP A 219 -26.96 -8.92 23.60
N HIS A 220 -28.27 -8.86 23.86
CA HIS A 220 -29.28 -9.40 22.97
C HIS A 220 -29.05 -8.76 21.60
N ARG A 221 -28.49 -9.53 20.67
CA ARG A 221 -28.61 -9.19 19.26
C ARG A 221 -30.08 -9.28 18.92
N SER A 222 -30.67 -8.16 18.52
CA SER A 222 -31.90 -8.17 17.76
C SER A 222 -31.69 -9.10 16.56
N ARG A 223 -32.39 -10.23 16.53
CA ARG A 223 -32.54 -10.99 15.30
C ARG A 223 -33.26 -10.06 14.33
N LEU A 224 -32.55 -9.56 13.32
CA LEU A 224 -33.21 -8.97 12.16
C LEU A 224 -34.05 -10.09 11.54
N SER A 225 -35.36 -10.02 11.76
CA SER A 225 -36.34 -10.79 11.01
C SER A 225 -36.32 -10.30 9.57
N PHE A 226 -36.02 -11.20 8.64
CA PHE A 226 -36.17 -10.96 7.22
C PHE A 226 -37.65 -11.07 6.87
N ASN A 227 -38.21 -10.02 6.26
CA ASN A 227 -39.42 -10.09 5.43
C ASN A 227 -38.99 -10.03 3.97
#